data_AF-A0A9E3V2J8-F1
#
_entry.id   AF-A0A9E3V2J8-F1
#
_cell.length_a   1.000
_cell.length_b   1.000
_cell.length_c   1.000
_cell.angle_alpha   90.00
_cell.angle_beta   90.00
_cell.angle_gamma   90.00
#
_symmetry.space_group_name_H-M   'P 1'
#
loop_
_entity.id
_entity.type
_entity.pdbx_description
1 polymer ?
#
loop_
_entity_poly.entity_id
_entity_poly.type
_entity_poly.pdbx_seq_one_letter_code
_entity_poly.pdbx_strand_id
1 'polypeptide(L)'
;MALDPGLPIIITGGFWRHIRYVRIYHRYCPEVRGEGRSLADAAAHLANQLVRALDFDPDHGGHGVLERALADVRALQSADSEHRPRPMAAIS
;
A
#
# COMPACT_ATOMS: atom_id res chain seq x y z
N MET A 1 -11.48 -11.41 8.84
CA MET A 1 -11.88 -9.99 8.70
C MET A 1 -11.69 -9.64 7.24
N ALA A 2 -12.77 -9.74 6.45
CA ALA A 2 -12.72 -9.51 5.01
C ALA A 2 -12.83 -8.01 4.77
N LEU A 3 -11.80 -7.42 4.16
CA LEU A 3 -11.79 -6.04 3.69
C LEU A 3 -12.89 -5.87 2.62
N ASP A 4 -13.61 -4.74 2.69
CA ASP A 4 -14.67 -4.33 1.77
C ASP A 4 -14.46 -4.81 0.31
N PRO A 5 -15.46 -5.46 -0.32
CA PRO A 5 -15.34 -5.97 -1.70
C PRO A 5 -15.19 -4.87 -2.77
N GLY A 6 -15.30 -3.60 -2.38
CA GLY A 6 -15.06 -2.42 -3.20
C GLY A 6 -13.69 -1.76 -3.02
N LEU A 7 -12.82 -2.27 -2.13
CA LEU A 7 -11.50 -1.68 -1.92
C LEU A 7 -10.58 -1.97 -3.14
N PRO A 8 -10.05 -0.93 -3.79
CA PRO A 8 -9.15 -1.09 -4.93
C PRO A 8 -7.78 -1.63 -4.51
N ILE A 9 -7.48 -1.66 -3.20
CA ILE A 9 -6.25 -2.20 -2.63
C ILE A 9 -6.57 -3.52 -1.93
N ILE A 10 -5.89 -4.58 -2.35
CA ILE A 10 -5.96 -5.88 -1.70
C ILE A 10 -4.77 -6.02 -0.76
N ILE A 11 -5.06 -6.31 0.51
CA ILE A 11 -4.07 -6.56 1.55
C ILE A 11 -4.10 -8.04 1.89
N THR A 12 -2.96 -8.69 1.75
CA THR A 12 -2.75 -10.08 2.14
C THR A 12 -1.68 -10.14 3.21
N GLY A 13 -1.94 -10.88 4.28
CA GLY A 13 -1.04 -10.98 5.42
C GLY A 13 -0.81 -12.44 5.79
N GLY A 14 0.39 -12.74 6.29
CA GLY A 14 0.75 -14.06 6.75
C GLY A 14 1.88 -14.02 7.77
N PHE A 15 2.10 -15.18 8.38
CA PHE A 15 3.22 -15.41 9.28
C PHE A 15 4.06 -16.54 8.70
N TRP A 16 5.35 -16.29 8.49
CA TRP A 16 6.31 -17.33 8.14
C TRP A 16 7.30 -17.51 9.28
N ARG A 17 7.23 -18.65 9.99
CA ARG A 17 8.10 -19.01 11.13
C ARG A 17 8.34 -17.85 12.14
N HIS A 18 7.32 -17.05 12.47
CA HIS A 18 7.36 -15.84 13.34
C HIS A 18 7.65 -14.49 12.65
N ILE A 19 7.97 -14.46 11.37
CA ILE A 19 8.12 -13.22 10.60
C ILE A 19 6.75 -12.81 10.07
N ARG A 20 6.29 -11.62 10.46
CA ARG A 20 5.12 -10.98 9.83
C ARG A 20 5.47 -10.59 8.41
N TYR A 21 4.58 -10.94 7.50
CA TYR A 21 4.69 -10.57 6.11
C TYR A 21 3.35 -10.02 5.64
N VAL A 22 3.40 -8.81 5.09
CA VAL A 22 2.27 -8.11 4.50
C VAL A 22 2.61 -7.89 3.03
N ARG A 23 1.70 -8.32 2.16
CA ARG A 23 1.75 -8.05 0.73
C ARG A 23 0.49 -7.30 0.35
N ILE A 24 0.67 -6.21 -0.36
CA ILE A 24 -0.41 -5.38 -0.87
C ILE A 24 -0.29 -5.24 -2.39
N TYR A 25 -1.43 -5.11 -3.06
CA TYR A 25 -1.46 -4.82 -4.49
C TYR A 25 -2.74 -4.09 -4.86
N HIS A 26 -2.71 -3.38 -5.98
CA HIS A 26 -3.89 -2.73 -6.52
C HIS A 26 -4.66 -3.72 -7.41
N ARG A 27 -5.99 -3.77 -7.27
CA ARG A 27 -6.85 -4.75 -7.97
C ARG A 27 -6.73 -4.66 -9.49
N TYR A 28 -6.54 -3.44 -10.01
CA TYR A 28 -6.38 -3.20 -11.44
C TYR A 28 -4.93 -3.32 -11.92
N CYS A 29 -3.97 -3.49 -11.00
CA CYS A 29 -2.55 -3.70 -11.31
C CYS A 29 -2.00 -4.84 -10.43
N PRO A 30 -2.49 -6.09 -10.59
CA PRO A 30 -2.05 -7.21 -9.75
C PRO A 30 -0.59 -7.62 -9.97
N GLU A 31 0.03 -7.11 -11.04
CA GLU A 31 1.44 -7.33 -11.39
C GLU A 31 2.39 -6.50 -10.52
N VAL A 32 1.94 -5.32 -10.08
CA VAL A 32 2.70 -4.43 -9.21
C VAL A 32 2.32 -4.68 -7.76
N ARG A 33 3.27 -5.14 -6.96
CA ARG A 33 3.04 -5.57 -5.58
C ARG A 33 4.01 -4.91 -4.63
N GLY A 34 3.51 -4.47 -3.48
CA GLY A 34 4.31 -4.04 -2.35
C GLY A 34 4.36 -5.12 -1.29
N GLU A 35 5.51 -5.23 -0.66
CA GLU A 35 5.78 -6.24 0.36
C GLU A 35 6.52 -5.60 1.53
N GLY A 36 6.20 -6.02 2.75
CA GLY A 36 6.80 -5.47 3.95
C GLY A 36 6.48 -6.29 5.20
N ARG A 37 7.13 -5.94 6.32
CA ARG A 37 6.86 -6.54 7.63
C ARG A 37 5.61 -5.95 8.30
N SER A 38 5.18 -4.80 7.79
CA SER A 38 4.08 -3.98 8.28
C SER A 38 3.25 -3.47 7.10
N LEU A 39 2.03 -3.01 7.36
CA LEU A 39 1.21 -2.38 6.32
C LEU A 39 1.88 -1.13 5.74
N ALA A 40 2.46 -0.29 6.59
CA ALA A 40 3.22 0.89 6.17
C ALA A 40 4.42 0.56 5.27
N ASP A 41 5.21 -0.47 5.63
CA ASP A 41 6.35 -0.93 4.81
C ASP A 41 5.87 -1.42 3.44
N ALA A 42 4.82 -2.24 3.42
CA ALA A 42 4.24 -2.76 2.20
C ALA A 42 3.64 -1.64 1.32
N ALA A 43 3.02 -0.63 1.94
CA ALA A 43 2.49 0.57 1.29
C ALA A 43 3.58 1.43 0.65
N ALA A 44 4.66 1.70 1.39
CA ALA A 44 5.81 2.44 0.86
C ALA A 44 6.47 1.68 -0.30
N HIS A 45 6.60 0.35 -0.17
CA HIS A 45 7.14 -0.48 -1.24
C HIS A 45 6.24 -0.47 -2.48
N LEU A 46 4.91 -0.62 -2.35
CA LEU A 46 4.00 -0.55 -3.49
C LEU A 46 4.06 0.81 -4.19
N ALA A 47 4.10 1.91 -3.44
CA ALA A 47 4.22 3.25 -4.01
C ALA A 47 5.49 3.39 -4.86
N ASN A 48 6.63 2.90 -4.36
CA ASN A 48 7.89 2.92 -5.11
C ASN A 48 7.82 2.07 -6.39
N GLN A 49 7.17 0.91 -6.34
CA GLN A 49 7.00 0.06 -7.52
C GLN A 49 6.08 0.70 -8.57
N LEU A 50 5.01 1.38 -8.13
CA LEU A 50 4.11 2.12 -9.02
C LEU A 50 4.80 3.31 -9.68
N VAL A 51 5.61 4.08 -8.94
CA VAL A 51 6.40 5.19 -9.52
C VAL A 51 7.38 4.65 -10.57
N ARG A 52 8.09 3.56 -10.27
CA ARG A 52 8.97 2.92 -11.25
C ARG A 52 8.21 2.47 -12.49
N ALA A 53 7.02 1.88 -12.32
CA ALA A 53 6.19 1.44 -13.43
C ALA A 53 5.77 2.63 -14.33
N LEU A 54 5.48 3.80 -13.73
CA LEU A 54 5.20 5.03 -14.47
C LEU A 54 6.43 5.54 -15.23
N ASP A 55 7.63 5.49 -14.62
CA ASP A 55 8.88 5.91 -15.26
C ASP A 55 9.29 5.02 -16.44
N PHE A 56 8.96 3.71 -16.39
CA PHE A 56 9.37 2.75 -17.41
C PHE A 56 8.48 2.72 -18.65
N ASP A 57 7.19 3.10 -18.54
CA ASP A 57 6.27 3.09 -19.68
C ASP A 57 5.22 4.23 -19.57
N PRO A 58 5.59 5.46 -19.97
CA PRO A 58 4.71 6.63 -19.90
C PRO A 58 3.60 6.65 -20.97
N ASP A 59 3.70 5.83 -22.02
CA ASP A 59 2.77 5.83 -23.17
C ASP A 59 1.77 4.66 -23.15
N HIS A 60 1.91 3.69 -22.23
CA HIS A 60 0.90 2.65 -22.08
C HIS A 60 -0.42 3.24 -21.56
N GLY A 61 -1.55 2.83 -22.17
CA GLY A 61 -2.92 3.20 -21.75
C GLY A 61 -3.29 2.84 -20.30
N GLY A 62 -2.37 2.25 -19.54
CA GLY A 62 -2.45 2.01 -18.10
C GLY A 62 -1.95 3.16 -17.21
N HIS A 63 -1.43 4.26 -17.77
CA HIS A 63 -0.90 5.40 -17.01
C HIS A 63 -1.93 5.95 -15.99
N GLY A 64 -3.17 6.20 -16.43
CA GLY A 64 -4.24 6.65 -15.52
C GLY A 64 -4.61 5.65 -14.43
N VAL A 65 -4.43 4.35 -14.68
CA VAL A 65 -4.67 3.30 -13.66
C VAL A 65 -3.55 3.27 -12.64
N LEU A 66 -2.30 3.44 -13.06
CA LEU A 66 -1.13 3.54 -12.19
C LEU A 66 -1.16 4.80 -11.32
N GLU A 67 -1.52 5.95 -11.90
CA GLU A 67 -1.73 7.20 -11.16
C GLU A 67 -2.84 7.06 -10.12
N ARG A 68 -3.96 6.42 -10.51
CA ARG A 68 -5.06 6.14 -9.58
C ARG A 68 -4.62 5.21 -8.45
N ALA A 69 -3.90 4.14 -8.78
CA ALA A 69 -3.35 3.20 -7.81
C ALA A 69 -2.42 3.91 -6.81
N LEU A 70 -1.58 4.84 -7.29
CA LEU A 70 -0.69 5.62 -6.44
C LEU A 70 -1.46 6.55 -5.50
N ALA A 71 -2.51 7.20 -5.99
CA ALA A 71 -3.38 8.05 -5.17
C ALA A 71 -4.08 7.25 -4.06
N ASP A 72 -4.63 6.07 -4.40
CA ASP A 72 -5.30 5.20 -3.43
C ASP A 72 -4.30 4.69 -2.37
N VAL A 73 -3.07 4.34 -2.76
CA VAL A 73 -2.01 3.91 -1.81
C VAL A 73 -1.58 5.05 -0.89
N ARG A 74 -1.50 6.29 -1.40
CA ARG A 74 -1.21 7.47 -0.56
C ARG A 74 -2.33 7.74 0.45
N ALA A 75 -3.59 7.61 0.04
CA ALA A 75 -4.73 7.75 0.95
C ALA A 75 -4.68 6.70 2.07
N LEU A 76 -4.28 5.46 1.77
CA LEU A 76 -4.07 4.41 2.76
C LEU A 76 -2.97 4.78 3.78
N GLN A 77 -1.85 5.34 3.31
CA GLN A 77 -0.75 5.77 4.19
C GLN A 77 -1.15 6.94 5.11
N SER A 78 -1.94 7.88 4.61
CA SER A 78 -2.47 8.99 5.40
C SER A 78 -3.46 8.50 6.48
N ALA A 79 -4.32 7.54 6.15
CA ALA A 79 -5.24 6.94 7.12
C ALA A 79 -4.52 6.15 8.23
N ASP A 80 -3.45 5.42 7.90
CA ASP A 80 -2.61 4.71 8.87
C ASP A 80 -1.90 5.68 9.84
N SER A 81 -1.47 6.85 9.32
CA SER A 81 -0.83 7.90 10.10
C SER A 81 -1.79 8.58 11.10
N GLU A 82 -3.07 8.73 10.73
CA GLU A 82 -4.10 9.30 11.61
C GLU A 82 -4.53 8.33 12.71
N HIS A 83 -4.45 7.01 12.45
CA HIS A 83 -4.77 5.98 13.43
C HIS A 83 -3.63 5.69 14.43
N ARG A 84 -2.42 6.21 14.22
CA ARG A 84 -1.34 6.14 15.20
C ARG A 84 -1.59 7.20 16.30
N PRO A 85 -1.89 6.81 17.55
CA PRO A 85 -2.11 7.79 18.61
C PRO A 85 -0.84 8.63 18.77
N ARG A 86 -1.01 9.95 18.68
CA ARG A 86 0.02 10.93 19.05
C ARG A 86 0.58 10.51 20.42
N PRO A 87 1.91 10.44 20.62
CA PRO A 87 2.45 10.21 21.96
C PRO A 87 1.92 11.34 22.84
N MET A 88 1.01 11.02 23.77
CA MET A 88 0.57 11.95 24.79
C MET A 88 1.83 12.35 25.55
N ALA A 89 2.18 13.63 25.46
CA ALA A 89 3.24 14.22 26.26
C ALA A 89 2.97 13.83 27.73
N ALA A 90 3.94 13.15 28.33
CA ALA A 90 3.93 12.88 29.75
C ALA A 90 3.83 14.23 30.48
N ILE A 91 2.71 14.45 31.13
CA ILE A 91 2.53 15.51 32.12
C ILE A 91 3.32 15.10 33.37
N SER A 92 4.35 15.89 33.68
CA SER A 92 5.06 15.87 34.97
C SER A 92 4.50 16.95 35.88
#